data_AF-A0AAU2CXH6-F1
#
_entry.id   AF-A0AAU2CXH6-F1
#
_cell.length_a   1.000
_cell.length_b   1.000
_cell.length_c   1.000
_cell.angle_alpha   90.00
_cell.angle_beta   90.00
_cell.angle_gamma   90.00
#
_symmetry.space_group_name_H-M   'P 1'
#
loop_
_entity.id
_entity.type
_entity.pdbx_description
1 polymer ?
#
loop_
_entity_poly.entity_id
_entity_poly.type
_entity_poly.pdbx_seq_one_letter_code
_entity_poly.pdbx_strand_id
1 'polypeptide(L)'
;MPSSTTETPSAYRSRGRPGRTGFGGSLDNRIRFAVEVATAPADEIGADRAGFRVPPGNPFNDIAENDSHEPHPALARAPTPLDLAYLHIGHGGDELLHARSKLWPNTLVLNRAGTDIATRAKGIEDALADIVNVGVMALADPDHPTHTA
;
A
#
# COMPACT_ATOMS: atom_id res chain seq x y z
N MET A 1 -26.23 42.12 -25.21
CA MET A 1 -24.96 41.53 -25.69
C MET A 1 -23.85 42.53 -25.45
N PRO A 2 -22.69 42.17 -24.88
CA PRO A 2 -22.18 40.83 -24.56
C PRO A 2 -22.22 40.55 -23.04
N SER A 3 -22.66 39.41 -22.49
CA SER A 3 -22.08 38.05 -22.49
C SER A 3 -20.65 37.98 -21.91
N SER A 4 -20.53 37.76 -20.59
CA SER A 4 -19.30 37.26 -19.95
C SER A 4 -19.51 35.83 -19.48
N THR A 5 -19.25 34.89 -20.40
CA THR A 5 -18.90 33.51 -20.09
C THR A 5 -17.39 33.47 -19.90
N THR A 6 -16.89 33.10 -18.73
CA THR A 6 -15.56 32.47 -18.53
C THR A 6 -15.54 31.91 -17.10
N GLU A 7 -15.98 30.66 -16.95
CA GLU A 7 -15.12 29.48 -16.79
C GLU A 7 -14.61 29.30 -15.36
N THR A 8 -15.32 28.44 -14.63
CA THR A 8 -14.86 27.83 -13.38
C THR A 8 -13.66 26.93 -13.66
N PRO A 9 -12.47 27.15 -13.07
CA PRO A 9 -11.38 26.23 -13.26
C PRO A 9 -11.55 24.99 -12.36
N SER A 10 -11.52 23.85 -13.03
CA SER A 10 -10.85 22.64 -12.56
C SER A 10 -11.59 21.77 -11.53
N ALA A 11 -12.63 21.09 -12.02
CA ALA A 11 -13.05 19.81 -11.48
C ALA A 11 -12.05 18.71 -11.92
N TYR A 12 -10.89 18.60 -11.29
CA TYR A 12 -10.09 17.37 -11.36
C TYR A 12 -10.64 16.37 -10.34
N ARG A 13 -11.79 15.77 -10.67
CA ARG A 13 -12.32 14.63 -9.92
C ARG A 13 -11.48 13.40 -10.29
N SER A 14 -10.92 12.72 -9.30
CA SER A 14 -10.11 11.49 -9.39
C SER A 14 -10.84 10.25 -9.94
N ARG A 15 -11.86 10.43 -10.80
CA ARG A 15 -12.43 9.32 -11.56
C ARG A 15 -11.43 8.95 -12.65
N GLY A 16 -10.90 7.74 -12.61
CA GLY A 16 -10.04 7.19 -13.66
C GLY A 16 -10.61 7.46 -15.05
N ARG A 17 -9.73 7.70 -16.03
CA ARG A 17 -10.13 8.04 -17.42
C ARG A 17 -11.25 7.10 -17.92
N PRO A 18 -12.39 7.62 -18.40
CA PRO A 18 -13.39 6.80 -19.07
C PRO A 18 -12.76 6.22 -20.34
N GLY A 19 -12.74 4.89 -20.47
CA GLY A 19 -12.29 4.21 -21.70
C GLY A 19 -11.40 2.98 -21.54
N ARG A 20 -10.91 2.64 -20.34
CA ARG A 20 -10.27 1.33 -20.10
C ARG A 20 -11.33 0.30 -19.77
N THR A 21 -11.72 -0.49 -20.76
CA THR A 21 -12.56 -1.68 -20.53
C THR A 21 -11.75 -2.70 -19.71
N GLY A 22 -12.25 -3.07 -18.53
CA GLY A 22 -11.72 -4.20 -17.74
C GLY A 22 -11.24 -3.86 -16.32
N PHE A 23 -10.41 -2.83 -16.13
CA PHE A 23 -9.72 -2.57 -14.83
C PHE A 23 -10.10 -1.24 -14.15
N GLY A 24 -11.15 -0.57 -14.64
CA GLY A 24 -11.68 0.66 -14.07
C GLY A 24 -13.13 0.51 -13.62
N GLY A 25 -13.65 1.54 -12.95
CA GLY A 25 -15.03 1.56 -12.46
C GLY A 25 -15.14 1.03 -11.04
N SER A 26 -15.69 -0.18 -10.87
CA SER A 26 -15.91 -0.79 -9.55
C SER A 26 -14.61 -0.98 -8.77
N LEU A 27 -14.71 -1.08 -7.44
CA LEU A 27 -13.58 -1.41 -6.58
C LEU A 27 -12.92 -2.72 -7.00
N ASP A 28 -13.71 -3.75 -7.28
CA ASP A 28 -13.21 -5.06 -7.74
C ASP A 28 -12.40 -4.96 -9.03
N ASN A 29 -12.88 -4.22 -10.03
CA ASN A 29 -12.15 -4.04 -11.30
C ASN A 29 -10.81 -3.32 -11.08
N ARG A 30 -10.79 -2.33 -10.16
CA ARG A 30 -9.56 -1.59 -9.83
C ARG A 30 -8.53 -2.47 -9.09
N ILE A 31 -9.00 -3.38 -8.24
CA ILE A 31 -8.14 -4.32 -7.50
C ILE A 31 -7.64 -5.46 -8.39
N ARG A 32 -8.47 -5.93 -9.33
CA ARG A 32 -8.21 -7.11 -10.15
C ARG A 32 -6.84 -7.09 -10.82
N PHE A 33 -6.44 -5.95 -11.39
CA PHE A 33 -5.14 -5.80 -12.03
C PHE A 33 -3.97 -6.10 -11.07
N ALA A 34 -4.03 -5.60 -9.84
CA ALA A 34 -2.98 -5.82 -8.86
C ALA A 34 -2.89 -7.28 -8.41
N VAL A 35 -4.04 -7.96 -8.28
CA VAL A 35 -4.09 -9.39 -7.96
C VAL A 35 -3.52 -10.23 -9.11
N GLU A 36 -3.93 -9.97 -10.36
CA GLU A 36 -3.39 -10.67 -11.53
C GLU A 36 -1.87 -10.50 -11.64
N VAL A 37 -1.35 -9.31 -11.37
CA VAL A 37 0.10 -9.05 -11.34
C VAL A 37 0.79 -9.78 -10.20
N ALA A 38 0.15 -9.95 -9.04
CA ALA A 38 0.69 -10.69 -7.91
C ALA A 38 0.67 -12.22 -8.12
N THR A 39 -0.30 -12.73 -8.89
CA THR A 39 -0.38 -14.15 -9.24
C THR A 39 0.81 -14.59 -10.09
N ALA A 40 1.23 -13.79 -11.06
CA ALA A 40 2.34 -14.15 -11.96
C ALA A 40 3.65 -14.54 -11.24
N PRO A 41 4.20 -13.75 -10.29
CA PRO A 41 5.37 -14.17 -9.52
C PRO A 41 5.06 -15.30 -8.55
N ALA A 42 3.85 -15.38 -7.97
CA ALA A 42 3.48 -16.49 -7.10
C ALA A 42 3.51 -17.84 -7.85
N ASP A 43 3.08 -17.86 -9.10
CA ASP A 43 3.10 -19.05 -9.96
C ASP A 43 4.53 -19.38 -10.44
N GLU A 44 5.32 -18.37 -10.81
CA GLU A 44 6.66 -18.56 -11.39
C GLU A 44 7.73 -18.90 -10.34
N ILE A 45 7.77 -18.13 -9.25
CA ILE A 45 8.79 -18.26 -8.21
C ILE A 45 8.24 -18.83 -6.89
N GLY A 46 6.94 -19.16 -6.81
CA GLY A 46 6.34 -19.65 -5.58
C GLY A 46 5.85 -18.53 -4.67
N ALA A 47 4.68 -18.75 -4.05
CA ALA A 47 4.06 -17.80 -3.13
C ALA A 47 4.94 -17.48 -1.91
N ASP A 48 5.73 -18.45 -1.45
CA ASP A 48 6.70 -18.33 -0.35
C ASP A 48 7.90 -17.41 -0.65
N ARG A 49 8.06 -17.00 -1.91
CA ARG A 49 9.11 -16.06 -2.37
C ARG A 49 8.55 -14.77 -2.96
N ALA A 50 7.22 -14.64 -3.05
CA ALA A 50 6.53 -13.46 -3.54
C ALA A 50 5.92 -12.66 -2.39
N GLY A 51 5.81 -11.34 -2.55
CA GLY A 51 5.17 -10.46 -1.58
C GLY A 51 4.36 -9.37 -2.25
N PHE A 52 3.44 -8.77 -1.50
CA PHE A 52 2.54 -7.74 -2.00
C PHE A 52 2.71 -6.44 -1.23
N ARG A 53 2.68 -5.29 -1.90
CA ARG A 53 2.87 -3.98 -1.25
C ARG A 53 1.67 -3.07 -1.46
N VAL A 54 1.12 -2.58 -0.34
CA VAL A 54 0.03 -1.59 -0.32
C VAL A 54 0.55 -0.32 0.35
N PRO A 55 0.44 0.86 -0.30
CA PRO A 55 0.82 2.14 0.31
C PRO A 55 -0.43 3.00 0.63
N PRO A 56 -1.11 2.81 1.78
CA PRO A 56 -2.35 3.51 2.07
C PRO A 56 -2.23 5.01 2.10
N GLY A 57 -3.12 5.72 1.40
CA GLY A 57 -3.21 7.18 1.50
C GLY A 57 -1.96 7.93 1.06
N ASN A 58 -1.11 7.29 0.24
CA ASN A 58 0.10 7.88 -0.28
C ASN A 58 -0.22 8.86 -1.43
N PRO A 59 0.02 10.18 -1.27
CA PRO A 59 -0.36 11.17 -2.28
C PRO A 59 0.69 11.36 -3.40
N PHE A 60 1.78 10.58 -3.41
CA PHE A 60 2.84 10.75 -4.42
C PHE A 60 2.33 10.44 -5.84
N ASN A 61 3.00 11.01 -6.84
CA ASN A 61 2.74 10.76 -8.27
C ASN A 61 1.32 11.13 -8.73
N ASP A 62 0.81 12.26 -8.25
CA ASP A 62 -0.53 12.79 -8.58
C ASP A 62 -1.68 11.84 -8.19
N ILE A 63 -1.44 10.94 -7.23
CA ILE A 63 -2.47 10.07 -6.67
C ILE A 63 -3.39 10.93 -5.80
N ALA A 64 -4.63 11.08 -6.26
CA ALA A 64 -5.71 11.69 -5.51
C ALA A 64 -6.73 10.62 -5.13
N GLU A 65 -6.82 10.30 -3.84
CA GLU A 65 -7.82 9.39 -3.29
C GLU A 65 -8.88 10.17 -2.51
N ASN A 66 -10.14 10.00 -2.91
CA ASN A 66 -11.27 10.70 -2.28
C ASN A 66 -11.94 9.87 -1.18
N ASP A 67 -11.59 8.59 -1.05
CA ASP A 67 -12.15 7.67 -0.06
C ASP A 67 -11.09 6.59 0.24
N SER A 68 -10.35 6.76 1.33
CA SER A 68 -9.22 5.90 1.69
C SER A 68 -9.60 4.71 2.58
N HIS A 69 -10.80 4.73 3.18
CA HIS A 69 -11.20 3.74 4.19
C HIS A 69 -11.54 2.37 3.61
N GLU A 70 -12.06 2.29 2.39
CA GLU A 70 -12.46 1.03 1.77
C GLU A 70 -11.42 0.41 0.81
N PRO A 71 -10.73 1.19 -0.05
CA PRO A 71 -9.90 0.59 -1.10
C PRO A 71 -8.68 -0.16 -0.60
N HIS A 72 -7.99 0.34 0.43
CA HIS A 72 -6.77 -0.29 0.93
C HIS A 72 -7.02 -1.58 1.70
N PRO A 73 -8.00 -1.67 2.63
CA PRO A 73 -8.31 -2.95 3.25
C PRO A 73 -8.77 -3.98 2.22
N ALA A 74 -9.54 -3.57 1.20
CA ALA A 74 -9.96 -4.48 0.14
C ALA A 74 -8.77 -4.97 -0.70
N LEU A 75 -7.89 -4.07 -1.10
CA LEU A 75 -6.67 -4.39 -1.85
C LEU A 75 -5.71 -5.29 -1.06
N ALA A 76 -5.58 -5.07 0.26
CA ALA A 76 -4.75 -5.89 1.13
C ALA A 76 -5.31 -7.32 1.31
N ARG A 77 -6.65 -7.48 1.38
CA ARG A 77 -7.30 -8.79 1.52
C ARG A 77 -7.34 -9.59 0.23
N ALA A 78 -7.47 -8.93 -0.93
CA ALA A 78 -7.72 -9.61 -2.19
C ALA A 78 -6.66 -10.67 -2.58
N PRO A 79 -5.34 -10.47 -2.36
CA PRO A 79 -4.34 -11.49 -2.67
C PRO A 79 -4.15 -12.54 -1.58
N THR A 80 -4.92 -12.53 -0.48
CA THR A 80 -4.80 -13.55 0.59
C THR A 80 -4.94 -15.00 0.11
N PRO A 81 -5.79 -15.35 -0.89
CA PRO A 81 -5.85 -16.72 -1.40
C PRO A 81 -4.57 -17.19 -2.12
N LEU A 82 -3.67 -16.26 -2.48
CA LEU A 82 -2.38 -16.60 -3.09
C LEU A 82 -1.34 -17.08 -2.08
N ASP A 83 -1.61 -16.94 -0.77
CA ASP A 83 -0.72 -17.36 0.32
C ASP A 83 0.71 -16.81 0.22
N LEU A 84 0.83 -15.52 -0.16
CA LEU A 84 2.13 -14.88 -0.36
C LEU A 84 2.92 -14.77 0.94
N ALA A 85 4.25 -14.78 0.85
CA ALA A 85 5.18 -14.76 1.97
C ALA A 85 4.98 -13.58 2.92
N TYR A 86 4.72 -12.39 2.35
CA TYR A 86 4.51 -11.19 3.14
C TYR A 86 3.61 -10.14 2.48
N LEU A 87 2.96 -9.33 3.33
CA LEU A 87 2.34 -8.07 2.97
C LEU A 87 3.21 -6.92 3.50
N HIS A 88 3.54 -5.97 2.62
CA HIS A 88 4.29 -4.77 2.95
C HIS A 88 3.37 -3.56 2.95
N ILE A 89 3.17 -2.94 4.11
CA ILE A 89 2.36 -1.73 4.25
C ILE A 89 3.26 -0.51 4.36
N GLY A 90 3.11 0.43 3.43
CA GLY A 90 3.82 1.71 3.43
C GLY A 90 2.94 2.84 3.93
N HIS A 91 3.35 3.49 5.02
CA HIS A 91 2.87 4.79 5.54
C HIS A 91 1.46 5.26 5.14
N GLY A 92 0.52 5.25 6.09
CA GLY A 92 -0.83 5.82 5.92
C GLY A 92 -1.73 5.80 7.17
N GLY A 93 -1.16 5.71 8.37
CA GLY A 93 -1.89 5.48 9.62
C GLY A 93 -1.98 4.01 10.03
N ASP A 94 -2.49 3.76 11.24
CA ASP A 94 -2.48 2.42 11.85
C ASP A 94 -3.80 1.65 11.66
N GLU A 95 -4.79 2.24 10.99
CA GLU A 95 -6.14 1.66 10.82
C GLU A 95 -6.11 0.23 10.23
N LEU A 96 -5.28 0.01 9.20
CA LEU A 96 -5.08 -1.33 8.63
C LEU A 96 -4.31 -2.27 9.56
N LEU A 97 -3.36 -1.74 10.32
CA LEU A 97 -2.47 -2.55 11.16
C LEU A 97 -3.23 -3.18 12.33
N HIS A 98 -4.20 -2.47 12.91
CA HIS A 98 -5.06 -3.03 13.96
C HIS A 98 -5.94 -4.19 13.46
N ALA A 99 -6.21 -4.25 12.15
CA ALA A 99 -6.95 -5.35 11.52
C ALA A 99 -6.02 -6.42 10.92
N ARG A 100 -4.70 -6.33 11.11
CA ARG A 100 -3.67 -7.19 10.50
C ARG A 100 -4.05 -8.67 10.46
N SER A 101 -4.37 -9.28 11.60
CA SER A 101 -4.66 -10.72 11.67
C SER A 101 -5.87 -11.16 10.84
N LYS A 102 -6.81 -10.24 10.60
CA LYS A 102 -7.98 -10.47 9.73
C LYS A 102 -7.70 -10.14 8.27
N LEU A 103 -6.73 -9.26 8.02
CA LEU A 103 -6.37 -8.82 6.67
C LEU A 103 -5.34 -9.74 6.02
N TRP A 104 -4.40 -10.26 6.80
CA TRP A 104 -3.23 -10.98 6.30
C TRP A 104 -2.73 -11.96 7.37
N PRO A 105 -2.80 -13.29 7.13
CA PRO A 105 -2.40 -14.29 8.12
C PRO A 105 -0.88 -14.50 8.20
N ASN A 106 -0.13 -14.10 7.17
CA ASN A 106 1.31 -14.33 7.05
C ASN A 106 2.11 -13.11 7.58
N THR A 107 3.40 -13.04 7.24
CA THR A 107 4.32 -11.97 7.67
C THR A 107 3.83 -10.58 7.22
N LEU A 108 3.83 -9.62 8.13
CA LEU A 108 3.58 -8.21 7.83
C LEU A 108 4.85 -7.37 7.99
N VAL A 109 5.22 -6.68 6.92
CA VAL A 109 6.35 -5.75 6.84
C VAL A 109 5.81 -4.31 6.89
N LEU A 110 6.29 -3.52 7.84
CA LEU A 110 5.84 -2.13 8.03
C LEU A 110 6.95 -1.13 7.65
N ASN A 111 6.59 -0.21 6.76
CA ASN A 111 7.45 0.89 6.36
C ASN A 111 6.86 2.23 6.80
N ARG A 112 7.43 2.80 7.88
CA ARG A 112 7.17 4.16 8.36
C ARG A 112 8.31 5.08 7.90
N ALA A 113 8.28 5.46 6.62
CA ALA A 113 9.27 6.38 6.06
C ALA A 113 9.32 7.69 6.85
N GLY A 114 10.52 8.23 7.07
CA GLY A 114 10.74 9.49 7.78
C GLY A 114 10.71 9.43 9.31
N THR A 115 10.31 8.31 9.94
CA THR A 115 10.34 8.17 11.40
C THR A 115 11.68 7.62 11.89
N ASP A 116 12.03 7.85 13.15
CA ASP A 116 13.17 7.22 13.80
C ASP A 116 12.97 5.71 14.03
N ILE A 117 14.05 5.02 14.43
CA ILE A 117 14.04 3.58 14.69
C ILE A 117 13.17 3.21 15.88
N ALA A 118 13.13 4.03 16.94
CA ALA A 118 12.32 3.78 18.13
C ALA A 118 10.82 3.76 17.80
N THR A 119 10.35 4.70 16.98
CA THR A 119 8.96 4.75 16.49
C THR A 119 8.61 3.55 15.61
N ARG A 120 9.59 2.98 14.90
CA ARG A 120 9.41 1.77 14.09
C ARG A 120 9.35 0.54 14.99
N ALA A 121 10.29 0.41 15.94
CA ALA A 121 10.36 -0.69 16.90
C ALA A 121 9.04 -0.87 17.68
N LYS A 122 8.39 0.24 18.06
CA LYS A 122 7.04 0.20 18.66
C LYS A 122 6.01 -0.59 17.83
N GLY A 123 6.10 -0.56 16.50
CA GLY A 123 5.21 -1.35 15.65
C GLY A 123 5.36 -2.86 15.84
N ILE A 124 6.54 -3.34 16.23
CA ILE A 124 6.78 -4.74 16.59
C ILE A 124 6.31 -5.00 18.02
N GLU A 125 6.67 -4.10 18.96
CA GLU A 125 6.28 -4.21 20.38
C GLU A 125 4.75 -4.24 20.56
N ASP A 126 4.03 -3.43 19.79
CA ASP A 126 2.57 -3.35 19.77
C ASP A 126 1.91 -4.45 18.91
N ALA A 127 2.70 -5.41 18.41
CA ALA A 127 2.27 -6.51 17.53
C ALA A 127 1.55 -6.05 16.23
N LEU A 128 1.82 -4.82 15.78
CA LEU A 128 1.26 -4.26 14.55
C LEU A 128 1.97 -4.79 13.29
N ALA A 129 3.22 -5.24 13.42
CA ALA A 129 4.02 -5.80 12.33
C ALA A 129 5.03 -6.83 12.84
N ASP A 130 5.52 -7.69 11.93
CA ASP A 130 6.59 -8.66 12.23
C ASP A 130 7.97 -8.09 11.91
N ILE A 131 8.05 -7.22 10.90
CA ILE A 131 9.29 -6.64 10.38
C ILE A 131 9.09 -5.14 10.15
N VAL A 132 10.11 -4.33 10.41
CA VAL A 132 10.14 -2.90 10.06
C VAL A 132 11.28 -2.56 9.12
N ASN A 133 11.03 -1.68 8.15
CA ASN A 133 12.06 -1.25 7.19
C ASN A 133 13.00 -0.19 7.78
N VAL A 134 14.26 -0.21 7.36
CA VAL A 134 15.29 0.79 7.72
C VAL A 134 15.88 1.55 6.52
N GLY A 135 15.19 1.53 5.36
CA GLY A 135 15.62 2.07 4.05
C GLY A 135 16.74 3.13 4.04
N VAL A 136 16.41 4.42 4.25
CA VAL A 136 17.39 5.52 4.20
C VAL A 136 18.50 5.37 5.24
N MET A 137 18.22 4.80 6.42
CA MET A 137 19.23 4.58 7.45
C MET A 137 20.30 3.58 6.99
N ALA A 138 19.88 2.50 6.32
CA ALA A 138 20.80 1.52 5.75
C ALA A 138 21.61 2.04 4.54
N LEU A 139 21.16 3.11 3.87
CA LEU A 139 21.96 3.76 2.81
C LEU A 139 23.13 4.56 3.38
N ALA A 140 22.94 5.17 4.55
CA ALA A 140 23.97 5.96 5.22
C ALA A 140 24.95 5.09 6.02
N ASP A 141 24.52 3.90 6.43
CA ASP A 141 25.28 2.96 7.22
C ASP A 141 24.98 1.52 6.75
N PRO A 142 25.89 0.88 5.98
CA PRO A 142 25.66 -0.47 5.49
C PRO A 142 25.56 -1.52 6.61
N ASP A 143 26.09 -1.21 7.80
CA ASP A 143 26.10 -2.07 8.98
C ASP A 143 25.00 -1.68 9.99
N HIS A 144 24.05 -0.83 9.59
CA HIS A 144 22.95 -0.32 10.42
C HIS A 144 22.28 -1.35 11.35
N PRO A 145 21.96 -2.61 10.94
CA PRO A 145 21.34 -3.57 11.84
C PRO A 145 22.24 -4.05 13.00
N THR A 146 23.56 -3.82 12.95
CA THR A 146 24.51 -4.30 13.97
C THR A 146 24.79 -3.28 15.08
N HIS A 147 24.38 -2.01 14.91
CA HIS A 147 24.71 -0.92 15.82
C HIS A 147 23.62 -0.58 16.85
N THR A 148 22.44 -1.18 16.73
CA THR A 148 21.35 -1.03 17.72
C THR A 148 21.34 -2.20 18.69
N ALA A 149 22.08 -2.04 19.80
CA ALA A 149 22.00 -2.86 21.01
C ALA A 149 21.68 -1.96 22.20
#